data_AF-A0A915UEY8-F1
#
_entry.id   AF-A0A915UEY8-F1
#
_cell.length_a   1.000
_cell.length_b   1.000
_cell.length_c   1.000
_cell.angle_alpha   90.00
_cell.angle_beta   90.00
_cell.angle_gamma   90.00
#
_symmetry.space_group_name_H-M   'P 1'
#
loop_
_entity.id
_entity.type
_entity.pdbx_description
1 polymer ?
#
loop_
_entity_poly.entity_id
_entity_poly.type
_entity_poly.pdbx_seq_one_letter_code
_entity_poly.pdbx_strand_id
1 'polypeptide(L)'
;MHMSYWRFAAMIATSTIVMFGLMYIHTYTWDHAYMSETRGWMALLMGAVMAIIMLGFMLGMYRNRIANLAIFIGSALVVVIAAWLIRSQATVSGLEYMRAMVPHHSIALLTSERARIRDARVRKLADEIIEAQRKEIAEMAYLIDALQRGDAPVTTVSPAASPELLSPGDAARRAELAETDLESLTDAELRQALGDVAVCRFAYAPDAAIVAAATARRTGLGRGVIKLHGRLARMEVSYPAAAGGGFTLAGDDVKVDVFAPDAAATDESRRAHARLTVGTDLEAGYAGYFSCTR
;
A
#
# COMPACT_ATOMS: atom_id res chain seq x y z
N MET A 1 -35.89 -22.04 29.22
CA MET A 1 -35.60 -20.66 29.68
C MET A 1 -35.85 -19.73 28.50
N HIS A 2 -36.66 -18.69 28.66
CA HIS A 2 -36.88 -17.70 27.61
C HIS A 2 -35.68 -16.77 27.52
N MET A 3 -34.99 -16.77 26.38
CA MET A 3 -33.89 -15.85 26.15
C MET A 3 -34.42 -14.56 25.54
N SER A 4 -34.00 -13.42 26.07
CA SER A 4 -34.42 -12.10 25.56
C SER A 4 -33.85 -11.86 24.16
N TYR A 5 -34.70 -11.39 23.22
CA TYR A 5 -34.28 -10.93 21.90
C TYR A 5 -33.26 -9.79 21.96
N TRP A 6 -33.29 -8.98 23.03
CA TRP A 6 -32.28 -7.93 23.24
C TRP A 6 -30.89 -8.51 23.47
N ARG A 7 -30.79 -9.61 24.23
CA ARG A 7 -29.51 -10.31 24.42
C ARG A 7 -29.02 -10.92 23.12
N PHE A 8 -29.93 -11.48 22.31
CA PHE A 8 -29.59 -11.97 20.98
C PHE A 8 -28.99 -10.86 20.10
N ALA A 9 -29.69 -9.74 19.97
CA ALA A 9 -29.22 -8.60 19.19
C ALA A 9 -27.87 -8.06 19.71
N ALA A 10 -27.71 -7.94 21.03
CA ALA A 10 -26.46 -7.51 21.64
C ALA A 10 -25.30 -8.48 21.32
N MET A 11 -25.52 -9.81 21.42
CA MET A 11 -24.50 -10.80 21.07
C MET A 11 -24.05 -10.68 19.61
N ILE A 12 -24.99 -10.55 18.67
CA ILE A 12 -24.67 -10.39 17.25
C ILE A 12 -23.90 -9.07 17.03
N ALA A 13 -24.40 -7.95 17.57
CA ALA A 13 -23.76 -6.65 17.39
C ALA A 13 -22.34 -6.61 17.97
N THR A 14 -22.15 -7.08 19.20
CA THR A 14 -20.83 -7.15 19.83
C THR A 14 -19.89 -8.05 19.02
N SER A 15 -20.35 -9.23 18.60
CA SER A 15 -19.52 -10.14 17.79
C SER A 15 -19.13 -9.51 16.46
N THR A 16 -20.05 -8.82 15.77
CA THR A 16 -19.75 -8.14 14.50
C THR A 16 -18.69 -7.06 14.66
N ILE A 17 -18.79 -6.23 15.71
CA ILE A 17 -17.81 -5.17 16.00
C ILE A 17 -16.44 -5.78 16.33
N VAL A 18 -16.41 -6.81 17.17
CA VAL A 18 -15.15 -7.49 17.52
C VAL A 18 -14.53 -8.13 16.28
N MET A 19 -15.30 -8.87 15.48
CA MET A 19 -14.79 -9.50 14.26
C MET A 19 -14.26 -8.47 13.26
N PHE A 20 -14.92 -7.33 13.10
CA PHE A 20 -14.41 -6.23 12.27
C PHE A 20 -13.03 -5.76 12.73
N GLY A 21 -12.82 -5.59 14.04
CA GLY A 21 -11.50 -5.26 14.59
C GLY A 21 -10.46 -6.38 14.37
N LEU A 22 -10.84 -7.65 14.60
CA LEU A 22 -9.94 -8.80 14.43
C LEU A 22 -9.47 -8.97 12.98
N MET A 23 -10.25 -8.55 11.98
CA MET A 23 -9.82 -8.55 10.57
C MET A 23 -8.59 -7.67 10.33
N TYR A 24 -8.18 -6.80 11.25
CA TYR A 24 -6.95 -6.00 11.07
C TYR A 24 -5.69 -6.67 11.65
N ILE A 25 -5.81 -7.74 12.44
CA ILE A 25 -4.67 -8.39 13.14
C ILE A 25 -3.61 -8.93 12.16
N HIS A 26 -4.04 -9.44 11.01
CA HIS A 26 -3.15 -9.98 9.97
C HIS A 26 -2.58 -8.95 9.00
N THR A 27 -2.67 -7.65 9.33
CA THR A 27 -1.94 -6.60 8.61
C THR A 27 -0.45 -6.66 8.99
N TYR A 28 0.48 -6.58 8.03
CA TYR A 28 1.93 -6.72 8.28
C TYR A 28 2.48 -5.71 9.29
N THR A 29 2.10 -4.44 9.17
CA THR A 29 2.41 -3.34 10.10
C THR A 29 1.16 -2.57 10.48
N TRP A 30 1.19 -1.86 11.61
CA TRP A 30 0.08 -1.01 12.04
C TRP A 30 -0.14 0.21 11.14
N ASP A 31 0.91 0.69 10.48
CA ASP A 31 0.84 1.80 9.53
C ASP A 31 -0.02 1.47 8.30
N HIS A 32 -0.20 0.20 7.97
CA HIS A 32 -1.02 -0.24 6.86
C HIS A 32 -2.51 -0.40 7.24
N ALA A 33 -2.89 -0.19 8.51
CA ALA A 33 -4.24 -0.43 9.01
C ALA A 33 -5.19 0.75 8.74
N TYR A 34 -5.54 0.96 7.47
CA TYR A 34 -6.53 1.96 7.05
C TYR A 34 -7.96 1.47 7.23
N MET A 35 -8.87 2.35 7.65
CA MET A 35 -10.29 2.02 7.75
C MET A 35 -10.86 1.74 6.36
N SER A 36 -11.60 0.64 6.22
CA SER A 36 -12.12 0.17 4.94
C SER A 36 -13.63 -0.04 4.99
N GLU A 37 -14.35 0.68 4.13
CA GLU A 37 -15.79 0.54 3.98
C GLU A 37 -16.18 -0.89 3.56
N THR A 38 -15.46 -1.48 2.60
CA THR A 38 -15.69 -2.86 2.12
C THR A 38 -15.56 -3.90 3.24
N ARG A 39 -14.58 -3.75 4.16
CA ARG A 39 -14.48 -4.62 5.34
C ARG A 39 -15.66 -4.42 6.29
N GLY A 40 -16.17 -3.20 6.43
CA GLY A 40 -17.37 -2.90 7.20
C GLY A 40 -18.60 -3.62 6.65
N TRP A 41 -18.84 -3.54 5.33
CA TRP A 41 -19.91 -4.28 4.68
C TRP A 41 -19.77 -5.79 4.83
N MET A 42 -18.55 -6.32 4.72
CA MET A 42 -18.29 -7.74 4.93
C MET A 42 -18.59 -8.17 6.37
N ALA A 43 -18.24 -7.36 7.37
CA ALA A 43 -18.57 -7.63 8.76
C ALA A 43 -20.08 -7.66 8.99
N LEU A 44 -20.83 -6.72 8.42
CA LEU A 44 -22.30 -6.70 8.48
C LEU A 44 -22.92 -7.93 7.82
N LEU A 45 -22.42 -8.34 6.66
CA LEU A 45 -22.85 -9.56 5.97
C LEU A 45 -22.64 -10.79 6.86
N MET A 46 -21.44 -10.97 7.40
CA MET A 46 -21.13 -12.11 8.28
C MET A 46 -21.98 -12.11 9.55
N GLY A 47 -22.19 -10.94 10.17
CA GLY A 47 -23.06 -10.79 11.34
C GLY A 47 -24.51 -11.14 11.06
N ALA A 48 -25.05 -10.72 9.90
CA ALA A 48 -26.40 -11.04 9.47
C ALA A 48 -26.58 -12.53 9.16
N VAL A 49 -25.62 -13.15 8.48
CA VAL A 49 -25.61 -14.61 8.24
C VAL A 49 -25.57 -15.37 9.57
N MET A 50 -24.72 -14.95 10.51
CA MET A 50 -24.63 -15.55 11.84
C MET A 50 -25.96 -15.43 12.60
N ALA A 51 -26.66 -14.30 12.51
CA ALA A 51 -27.98 -14.14 13.11
C ALA A 51 -29.00 -15.16 12.57
N ILE A 52 -29.02 -15.38 11.25
CA ILE A 52 -29.88 -16.39 10.60
C ILE A 52 -29.55 -17.79 11.13
N ILE A 53 -28.27 -18.17 11.09
CA ILE A 53 -27.82 -19.51 11.51
C ILE A 53 -28.15 -19.74 12.99
N MET A 54 -27.73 -18.82 13.87
CA MET A 54 -27.93 -18.94 15.31
C MET A 54 -29.41 -19.02 15.69
N LEU A 55 -30.24 -18.13 15.13
CA LEU A 55 -31.68 -18.16 15.41
C LEU A 55 -32.31 -19.47 14.91
N GLY A 56 -31.88 -19.98 13.75
CA GLY A 56 -32.34 -21.25 13.18
C GLY A 56 -32.10 -22.45 14.11
N PHE A 57 -30.91 -22.56 14.70
CA PHE A 57 -30.62 -23.63 15.67
C PHE A 57 -31.30 -23.45 17.03
N MET A 58 -31.65 -22.21 17.39
CA MET A 58 -32.14 -21.85 18.71
C MET A 58 -33.63 -21.48 18.75
N LEU A 59 -34.40 -21.84 17.73
CA LEU A 59 -35.83 -21.49 17.62
C LEU A 59 -36.66 -21.85 18.87
N GLY A 60 -36.33 -22.96 19.54
CA GLY A 60 -37.00 -23.40 20.78
C GLY A 60 -36.88 -22.43 21.95
N MET A 61 -35.87 -21.53 21.94
CA MET A 61 -35.65 -20.53 23.00
C MET A 61 -36.39 -19.21 22.75
N TYR A 62 -36.93 -18.99 21.54
CA TYR A 62 -37.53 -17.74 21.08
C TYR A 62 -38.97 -17.99 20.58
N ARG A 63 -39.98 -17.84 21.45
CA ARG A 63 -41.38 -18.23 21.13
C ARG A 63 -42.13 -17.29 20.19
N ASN A 64 -41.71 -16.02 20.05
CA ASN A 64 -42.46 -15.07 19.22
C ASN A 64 -42.14 -15.30 17.73
N ARG A 65 -43.07 -15.99 17.04
CA ARG A 65 -42.92 -16.33 15.62
C ARG A 65 -42.80 -15.09 14.72
N ILE A 66 -43.50 -14.00 15.04
CA ILE A 66 -43.45 -12.75 14.27
C ILE A 66 -42.06 -12.12 14.42
N ALA A 67 -41.54 -12.04 15.65
CA ALA A 67 -40.21 -11.52 15.90
C ALA A 67 -39.13 -12.36 15.21
N ASN A 68 -39.24 -13.70 15.25
CA ASN A 68 -38.31 -14.59 14.57
C ASN A 68 -38.33 -14.37 13.06
N LEU A 69 -39.52 -14.30 12.47
CA LEU A 69 -39.68 -14.06 11.03
C LEU A 69 -39.12 -12.69 10.63
N ALA A 70 -39.36 -11.65 11.43
CA ALA A 70 -38.82 -10.32 11.21
C ALA A 70 -37.27 -10.31 11.24
N ILE A 71 -36.66 -11.05 12.17
CA ILE A 71 -35.19 -11.20 12.23
C ILE A 71 -34.68 -11.92 10.98
N PHE A 72 -35.29 -13.02 10.56
CA PHE A 72 -34.88 -13.73 9.35
C PHE A 72 -34.96 -12.84 8.10
N ILE A 73 -36.08 -12.17 7.89
CA ILE A 73 -36.29 -11.28 6.73
C ILE A 73 -35.32 -10.10 6.80
N GLY A 74 -35.18 -9.46 7.97
CA GLY A 74 -34.27 -8.33 8.17
C GLY A 74 -32.82 -8.72 7.91
N SER A 75 -32.36 -9.83 8.47
CA SER A 75 -31.00 -10.34 8.24
C SER A 75 -30.78 -10.75 6.78
N ALA A 76 -31.75 -11.40 6.13
CA ALA A 76 -31.64 -11.76 4.71
C ALA A 76 -31.54 -10.51 3.82
N LEU A 77 -32.30 -9.46 4.14
CA LEU A 77 -32.21 -8.18 3.43
C LEU A 77 -30.83 -7.52 3.62
N VAL A 78 -30.29 -7.50 4.84
CA VAL A 78 -28.93 -7.00 5.10
C VAL A 78 -27.89 -7.77 4.31
N VAL A 79 -28.01 -9.11 4.24
CA VAL A 79 -27.09 -9.94 3.44
C VAL A 79 -27.14 -9.54 1.97
N VAL A 80 -28.33 -9.38 1.39
CA VAL A 80 -28.47 -8.99 -0.03
C VAL A 80 -27.87 -7.61 -0.29
N ILE A 81 -28.18 -6.62 0.56
CA ILE A 81 -27.69 -5.24 0.40
C ILE A 81 -26.18 -5.19 0.57
N ALA A 82 -25.64 -5.80 1.62
CA ALA A 82 -24.20 -5.82 1.86
C ALA A 82 -23.45 -6.56 0.74
N ALA A 83 -23.97 -7.70 0.28
CA ALA A 83 -23.38 -8.43 -0.85
C ALA A 83 -23.41 -7.59 -2.14
N TRP A 84 -24.50 -6.86 -2.39
CA TRP A 84 -24.59 -5.96 -3.53
C TRP A 84 -23.56 -4.83 -3.44
N LEU A 85 -23.41 -4.15 -2.30
CA LEU A 85 -22.42 -3.09 -2.11
C LEU A 85 -20.98 -3.59 -2.27
N ILE A 86 -20.66 -4.74 -1.67
CA ILE A 86 -19.34 -5.37 -1.81
C ILE A 86 -19.05 -5.71 -3.27
N ARG A 87 -20.05 -6.17 -4.04
CA ARG A 87 -19.83 -6.58 -5.43
C ARG A 87 -19.87 -5.41 -6.42
N SER A 88 -20.68 -4.40 -6.17
CA SER A 88 -20.84 -3.26 -7.07
C SER A 88 -19.77 -2.20 -6.88
N GLN A 89 -19.17 -2.13 -5.68
CA GLN A 89 -18.23 -1.07 -5.29
C GLN A 89 -18.80 0.34 -5.47
N ALA A 90 -20.13 0.49 -5.51
CA ALA A 90 -20.80 1.71 -5.92
C ALA A 90 -20.52 2.94 -5.03
N THR A 91 -20.09 2.73 -3.79
CA THR A 91 -19.77 3.78 -2.81
C THR A 91 -18.27 4.00 -2.64
N VAL A 92 -17.42 3.19 -3.29
CA VAL A 92 -15.97 3.20 -3.09
C VAL A 92 -15.32 4.22 -4.03
N SER A 93 -14.89 5.36 -3.48
CA SER A 93 -14.10 6.35 -4.21
C SER A 93 -12.64 5.91 -4.40
N GLY A 94 -11.85 6.62 -5.21
CA GLY A 94 -10.42 6.34 -5.37
C GLY A 94 -9.63 6.38 -4.04
N LEU A 95 -9.98 7.31 -3.14
CA LEU A 95 -9.39 7.37 -1.80
C LEU A 95 -9.75 6.14 -0.96
N GLU A 96 -11.03 5.76 -0.96
CA GLU A 96 -11.51 4.58 -0.21
C GLU A 96 -10.99 3.26 -0.80
N TYR A 97 -10.79 3.21 -2.12
CA TYR A 97 -10.12 2.11 -2.81
C TYR A 97 -8.70 1.92 -2.28
N MET A 98 -7.89 2.98 -2.25
CA MET A 98 -6.51 2.90 -1.75
C MET A 98 -6.47 2.55 -0.26
N ARG A 99 -7.34 3.14 0.56
CA ARG A 99 -7.48 2.78 1.99
C ARG A 99 -7.87 1.33 2.20
N ALA A 100 -8.65 0.73 1.31
CA ALA A 100 -8.96 -0.70 1.37
C ALA A 100 -7.81 -1.58 0.84
N MET A 101 -7.08 -1.11 -0.17
CA MET A 101 -6.03 -1.88 -0.84
C MET A 101 -4.71 -1.93 -0.07
N VAL A 102 -4.32 -0.88 0.66
CA VAL A 102 -3.12 -0.93 1.50
C VAL A 102 -3.15 -2.10 2.50
N PRO A 103 -4.19 -2.29 3.35
CA PRO A 103 -4.25 -3.44 4.25
C PRO A 103 -4.45 -4.77 3.51
N HIS A 104 -5.05 -4.78 2.31
CA HIS A 104 -5.15 -5.99 1.48
C HIS A 104 -3.76 -6.46 1.01
N HIS A 105 -2.98 -5.56 0.44
CA HIS A 105 -1.61 -5.81 -0.03
C HIS A 105 -0.69 -6.19 1.14
N SER A 106 -0.90 -5.56 2.29
CA SER A 106 -0.18 -5.85 3.54
C SER A 106 -0.32 -7.32 4.00
N ILE A 107 -1.47 -7.97 3.77
CA ILE A 107 -1.66 -9.40 4.10
C ILE A 107 -0.83 -10.28 3.16
N ALA A 108 -0.76 -9.94 1.87
CA ALA A 108 0.07 -10.65 0.90
C ALA A 108 1.56 -10.51 1.26
N LEU A 109 1.99 -9.29 1.60
CA LEU A 109 3.34 -9.02 2.10
C LEU A 109 3.68 -9.87 3.33
N LEU A 110 2.82 -9.86 4.36
CA LEU A 110 2.99 -10.67 5.56
C LEU A 110 3.18 -12.16 5.23
N THR A 111 2.36 -12.68 4.33
CA THR A 111 2.35 -14.10 3.97
C THR A 111 3.59 -14.47 3.17
N SER A 112 3.99 -13.66 2.19
CA SER A 112 5.18 -13.89 1.36
C SER A 112 6.50 -13.78 2.12
N GLU A 113 6.57 -12.87 3.10
CA GLU A 113 7.75 -12.68 3.97
C GLU A 113 7.92 -13.84 4.96
N ARG A 114 6.82 -14.28 5.60
CA ARG A 114 6.90 -15.21 6.74
C ARG A 114 6.68 -16.68 6.37
N ALA A 115 6.21 -16.98 5.17
CA ALA A 115 6.02 -18.36 4.73
C ALA A 115 7.35 -19.12 4.61
N ARG A 116 7.39 -20.37 5.09
CA ARG A 116 8.57 -21.25 5.00
C ARG A 116 8.67 -21.88 3.61
N ILE A 117 8.96 -21.07 2.61
CA ILE A 117 9.08 -21.49 1.21
C ILE A 117 10.47 -22.11 0.98
N ARG A 118 10.50 -23.36 0.48
CA ARG A 118 11.75 -24.10 0.18
C ARG A 118 12.07 -24.20 -1.31
N ASP A 119 11.03 -24.29 -2.15
CA ASP A 119 11.23 -24.35 -3.61
C ASP A 119 11.70 -22.97 -4.10
N ALA A 120 12.86 -22.93 -4.75
CA ALA A 120 13.49 -21.70 -5.21
C ALA A 120 12.63 -20.92 -6.22
N ARG A 121 11.80 -21.59 -7.02
CA ARG A 121 10.88 -20.94 -7.97
C ARG A 121 9.76 -20.23 -7.24
N VAL A 122 9.23 -20.87 -6.19
CA VAL A 122 8.19 -20.27 -5.34
C VAL A 122 8.76 -19.13 -4.50
N ARG A 123 10.01 -19.24 -4.05
CA ARG A 123 10.71 -18.14 -3.35
C ARG A 123 10.88 -16.94 -4.26
N LYS A 124 11.34 -17.15 -5.51
CA LYS A 124 11.43 -16.09 -6.53
C LYS A 124 10.08 -15.40 -6.73
N LEU A 125 9.00 -16.16 -6.93
CA LEU A 125 7.65 -15.60 -7.06
C LEU A 125 7.24 -14.78 -5.83
N ALA A 126 7.52 -15.28 -4.63
CA ALA A 126 7.19 -14.57 -3.41
C ALA A 126 8.05 -13.30 -3.22
N ASP A 127 9.31 -13.28 -3.69
CA ASP A 127 10.16 -12.08 -3.70
C ASP A 127 9.62 -11.02 -4.66
N GLU A 128 9.19 -11.43 -5.86
CA GLU A 128 8.53 -10.55 -6.83
C GLU A 128 7.22 -9.96 -6.26
N ILE A 129 6.42 -10.77 -5.54
CA ILE A 129 5.23 -10.29 -4.83
C ILE A 129 5.61 -9.28 -3.73
N ILE A 130 6.66 -9.55 -2.95
CA ILE A 130 7.09 -8.64 -1.87
C ILE A 130 7.48 -7.28 -2.46
N GLU A 131 8.29 -7.27 -3.52
CA GLU A 131 8.77 -6.04 -4.15
C GLU A 131 7.61 -5.22 -4.74
N ALA A 132 6.73 -5.86 -5.52
CA ALA A 132 5.56 -5.22 -6.11
C ALA A 132 4.64 -4.63 -5.03
N GLN A 133 4.29 -5.41 -4.02
CA GLN A 133 3.31 -5.01 -3.00
C GLN A 133 3.86 -3.90 -2.09
N ARG A 134 5.18 -3.88 -1.79
CA ARG A 134 5.79 -2.77 -1.03
C ARG A 134 5.74 -1.46 -1.82
N LYS A 135 6.03 -1.51 -3.12
CA LYS A 135 5.94 -0.36 -4.03
C LYS A 135 4.50 0.16 -4.12
N GLU A 136 3.54 -0.73 -4.39
CA GLU A 136 2.12 -0.37 -4.51
C GLU A 136 1.56 0.22 -3.20
N ILE A 137 1.97 -0.32 -2.04
CA ILE A 137 1.62 0.27 -0.73
C ILE A 137 2.21 1.68 -0.60
N ALA A 138 3.48 1.88 -0.97
CA ALA A 138 4.14 3.17 -0.90
C ALA A 138 3.47 4.22 -1.79
N GLU A 139 3.10 3.84 -3.01
CA GLU A 139 2.40 4.72 -3.96
C GLU A 139 0.98 5.06 -3.48
N MET A 140 0.20 4.06 -3.06
CA MET A 140 -1.13 4.29 -2.50
C MET A 140 -1.08 5.18 -1.26
N ALA A 141 -0.12 4.96 -0.35
CA ALA A 141 0.03 5.80 0.84
C ALA A 141 0.41 7.24 0.50
N TYR A 142 1.27 7.46 -0.51
CA TYR A 142 1.58 8.80 -1.02
C TYR A 142 0.34 9.49 -1.60
N LEU A 143 -0.41 8.80 -2.45
CA LEU A 143 -1.62 9.34 -3.08
C LEU A 143 -2.74 9.61 -2.07
N ILE A 144 -2.88 8.76 -1.04
CA ILE A 144 -3.79 9.01 0.08
C ILE A 144 -3.43 10.34 0.76
N ASP A 145 -2.14 10.55 1.12
CA ASP A 145 -1.71 11.80 1.75
C ASP A 145 -1.91 13.01 0.83
N ALA A 146 -1.53 12.90 -0.44
CA ALA A 146 -1.71 13.96 -1.44
C ALA A 146 -3.19 14.39 -1.57
N LEU A 147 -4.11 13.43 -1.73
CA LEU A 147 -5.54 13.72 -1.83
C LEU A 147 -6.12 14.29 -0.54
N GLN A 148 -5.63 13.86 0.63
CA GLN A 148 -6.06 14.40 1.92
C GLN A 148 -5.58 15.83 2.15
N ARG A 149 -4.42 16.21 1.61
CA ARG A 149 -3.94 17.60 1.61
C ARG A 149 -4.66 18.51 0.60
N GLY A 150 -5.47 17.94 -0.28
CA GLY A 150 -6.23 18.68 -1.29
C GLY A 150 -5.47 18.89 -2.60
N ASP A 151 -4.45 18.08 -2.89
CA ASP A 151 -3.76 18.10 -4.18
C ASP A 151 -4.77 17.82 -5.30
N ALA A 152 -4.71 18.59 -6.39
CA ALA A 152 -5.71 18.53 -7.45
C ALA A 152 -5.69 17.15 -8.12
N PRO A 153 -6.86 16.49 -8.31
CA PRO A 153 -6.90 15.18 -8.96
C PRO A 153 -6.48 15.30 -10.42
N VAL A 154 -5.58 14.41 -10.85
CA VAL A 154 -5.23 14.25 -12.26
C VAL A 154 -6.39 13.52 -12.95
N THR A 155 -7.17 14.24 -13.76
CA THR A 155 -8.37 13.72 -14.43
C THR A 155 -8.13 13.30 -15.88
N THR A 156 -6.95 13.62 -16.41
CA THR A 156 -6.53 13.27 -17.77
C THR A 156 -5.21 12.52 -17.68
N VAL A 157 -5.25 11.22 -17.99
CA VAL A 157 -4.03 10.46 -18.29
C VAL A 157 -3.76 10.65 -19.78
N SER A 158 -2.50 10.85 -20.17
CA SER A 158 -2.12 10.85 -21.58
C SER A 158 -2.72 9.61 -22.26
N PRO A 159 -3.44 9.77 -23.39
CA PRO A 159 -4.07 8.64 -24.05
C PRO A 159 -3.00 7.59 -24.32
N ALA A 160 -3.31 6.34 -23.97
CA ALA A 160 -2.45 5.21 -24.30
C ALA A 160 -2.08 5.31 -25.78
N ALA A 161 -0.78 5.29 -26.08
CA ALA A 161 -0.29 5.43 -27.44
C ALA A 161 -1.03 4.42 -28.34
N SER A 162 -1.46 4.87 -29.53
CA SER A 162 -2.10 3.99 -30.51
C SER A 162 -1.26 2.71 -30.70
N PRO A 163 -1.89 1.52 -30.81
CA PRO A 163 -1.16 0.27 -30.91
C PRO A 163 -0.24 0.31 -32.12
N GLU A 164 1.07 0.35 -31.86
CA GLU A 164 2.13 0.37 -32.86
C GLU A 164 2.69 -1.05 -33.03
N LEU A 165 2.82 -1.51 -34.27
CA LEU A 165 3.45 -2.79 -34.58
C LEU A 165 4.97 -2.66 -34.44
N LEU A 166 5.48 -3.08 -33.28
CA LEU A 166 6.90 -3.11 -32.97
C LEU A 166 7.45 -4.54 -33.09
N SER A 167 8.76 -4.66 -33.31
CA SER A 167 9.43 -5.94 -33.11
C SER A 167 9.34 -6.35 -31.63
N PRO A 168 9.39 -7.65 -31.28
CA PRO A 168 9.36 -8.07 -29.87
C PRO A 168 10.43 -7.40 -28.99
N GLY A 169 11.62 -7.13 -29.55
CA GLY A 169 12.70 -6.45 -28.83
C GLY A 169 12.45 -4.95 -28.63
N ASP A 170 11.84 -4.28 -29.61
CA ASP A 170 11.46 -2.87 -29.48
C ASP A 170 10.26 -2.70 -28.54
N ALA A 171 9.31 -3.62 -28.59
CA ALA A 171 8.18 -3.68 -27.66
C ALA A 171 8.67 -3.83 -26.22
N ALA A 172 9.63 -4.74 -25.97
CA ALA A 172 10.22 -4.93 -24.65
C ALA A 172 10.92 -3.66 -24.13
N ARG A 173 11.77 -3.03 -24.95
CA ARG A 173 12.46 -1.78 -24.58
C ARG A 173 11.51 -0.63 -24.28
N ARG A 174 10.39 -0.54 -25.01
CA ARG A 174 9.40 0.54 -24.81
C ARG A 174 8.51 0.27 -23.60
N ALA A 175 8.18 -0.99 -23.33
CA ALA A 175 7.51 -1.39 -22.10
C ALA A 175 8.38 -1.09 -20.87
N GLU A 176 9.68 -1.39 -20.93
CA GLU A 176 10.65 -0.95 -19.91
C GLU A 176 10.48 0.55 -19.65
N LEU A 177 10.56 1.42 -20.67
CA LEU A 177 10.40 2.87 -20.45
C LEU A 177 9.05 3.27 -19.82
N ALA A 178 7.95 2.64 -20.22
CA ALA A 178 6.61 2.95 -19.71
C ALA A 178 6.37 2.47 -18.26
N GLU A 179 7.06 1.42 -17.82
CA GLU A 179 6.96 0.82 -16.48
C GLU A 179 8.14 1.25 -15.57
N THR A 180 8.78 2.38 -15.87
CA THR A 180 9.96 2.85 -15.13
C THR A 180 9.57 3.26 -13.70
N ASP A 181 9.97 2.46 -12.72
CA ASP A 181 9.77 2.67 -11.29
C ASP A 181 11.09 2.57 -10.51
N LEU A 182 11.11 3.06 -9.27
CA LEU A 182 12.26 2.88 -8.38
C LEU A 182 12.36 1.42 -7.90
N GLU A 183 13.45 0.74 -8.28
CA GLU A 183 13.72 -0.63 -7.86
C GLU A 183 14.57 -0.72 -6.60
N SER A 184 14.48 -1.88 -5.93
CA SER A 184 15.32 -2.19 -4.77
C SER A 184 16.80 -2.38 -5.12
N LEU A 185 17.66 -1.72 -4.34
CA LEU A 185 19.11 -1.80 -4.39
C LEU A 185 19.60 -2.78 -3.33
N THR A 186 20.46 -3.71 -3.74
CA THR A 186 21.23 -4.56 -2.84
C THR A 186 22.41 -3.81 -2.22
N ASP A 187 22.91 -4.29 -1.08
CA ASP A 187 24.10 -3.70 -0.44
C ASP A 187 25.35 -3.74 -1.33
N ALA A 188 25.46 -4.75 -2.20
CA ALA A 188 26.56 -4.87 -3.15
C ALA A 188 26.49 -3.79 -4.23
N GLU A 189 25.29 -3.54 -4.78
CA GLU A 189 25.04 -2.49 -5.77
C GLU A 189 25.29 -1.09 -5.18
N LEU A 190 24.87 -0.84 -3.94
CA LEU A 190 25.14 0.42 -3.24
C LEU A 190 26.64 0.67 -3.07
N ARG A 191 27.38 -0.33 -2.57
CA ARG A 191 28.84 -0.24 -2.41
C ARG A 191 29.55 -0.06 -3.75
N GLN A 192 29.09 -0.73 -4.80
CA GLN A 192 29.62 -0.56 -6.16
C GLN A 192 29.41 0.86 -6.68
N ALA A 193 28.24 1.45 -6.46
CA ALA A 193 27.89 2.75 -7.02
C ALA A 193 28.48 3.93 -6.22
N LEU A 194 28.37 3.89 -4.90
CA LEU A 194 28.68 5.01 -4.00
C LEU A 194 30.01 4.85 -3.27
N GLY A 195 30.58 3.64 -3.22
CA GLY A 195 31.72 3.29 -2.39
C GLY A 195 31.33 3.06 -0.92
N ASP A 196 32.33 2.84 -0.07
CA ASP A 196 32.14 2.66 1.36
C ASP A 196 32.21 4.02 2.09
N VAL A 197 31.15 4.81 1.94
CA VAL A 197 31.05 6.18 2.49
C VAL A 197 29.71 6.39 3.18
N ALA A 198 29.60 7.43 4.00
CA ALA A 198 28.33 7.81 4.60
C ALA A 198 27.30 8.18 3.51
N VAL A 199 26.09 7.62 3.63
CA VAL A 199 25.01 7.79 2.64
C VAL A 199 23.71 8.25 3.29
N CYS A 200 22.97 9.10 2.57
CA CYS A 200 21.55 9.29 2.77
C CYS A 200 20.78 8.30 1.89
N ARG A 201 19.70 7.72 2.41
CA ARG A 201 18.93 6.64 1.77
C ARG A 201 17.44 6.84 1.95
N PHE A 202 16.69 6.39 0.95
CA PHE A 202 15.23 6.30 0.96
C PHE A 202 14.80 4.85 0.72
N ALA A 203 13.84 4.38 1.52
CA ALA A 203 13.26 3.03 1.42
C ALA A 203 11.75 3.10 1.66
N TYR A 204 10.99 2.17 1.07
CA TYR A 204 9.53 2.13 1.22
C TYR A 204 9.05 1.78 2.64
N ALA A 205 9.87 1.07 3.42
CA ALA A 205 9.61 0.76 4.82
C ALA A 205 10.91 0.85 5.64
N PRO A 206 10.85 0.96 6.99
CA PRO A 206 12.04 1.11 7.84
C PRO A 206 13.01 -0.08 7.74
N ASP A 207 12.49 -1.27 7.45
CA ASP A 207 13.20 -2.54 7.32
C ASP A 207 13.33 -3.02 5.86
N ALA A 208 12.96 -2.18 4.88
CA ALA A 208 13.00 -2.53 3.46
C ALA A 208 14.34 -2.25 2.80
N ALA A 209 14.54 -2.86 1.63
CA ALA A 209 15.61 -2.51 0.72
C ALA A 209 15.55 -1.03 0.30
N ILE A 210 16.72 -0.45 0.09
CA ILE A 210 16.88 0.95 -0.31
C ILE A 210 16.51 1.08 -1.79
N VAL A 211 15.79 2.13 -2.17
CA VAL A 211 15.38 2.34 -3.58
C VAL A 211 16.00 3.60 -4.20
N ALA A 212 16.49 4.52 -3.36
CA ALA A 212 17.31 5.65 -3.78
C ALA A 212 18.34 6.00 -2.71
N ALA A 213 19.57 6.32 -3.13
CA ALA A 213 20.65 6.67 -2.21
C ALA A 213 21.56 7.77 -2.76
N ALA A 214 22.15 8.53 -1.85
CA ALA A 214 23.11 9.58 -2.15
C ALA A 214 24.24 9.63 -1.13
N THR A 215 25.45 9.97 -1.56
CA THR A 215 26.58 10.25 -0.65
C THR A 215 26.24 11.47 0.21
N ALA A 216 26.41 11.36 1.53
CA ALA A 216 26.06 12.41 2.48
C ALA A 216 26.81 13.72 2.16
N ARG A 217 26.18 14.87 2.41
CA ARG A 217 26.72 16.21 2.07
C ARG A 217 28.16 16.45 2.55
N ARG A 218 28.54 15.88 3.69
CA ARG A 218 29.87 16.01 4.29
C ARG A 218 30.98 15.26 3.57
N THR A 219 30.64 14.29 2.72
CA THR A 219 31.63 13.55 1.94
C THR A 219 32.22 14.37 0.79
N GLY A 220 31.51 15.42 0.34
CA GLY A 220 31.93 16.25 -0.80
C GLY A 220 31.89 15.56 -2.17
N LEU A 221 31.47 14.28 -2.25
CA LEU A 221 31.53 13.47 -3.47
C LEU A 221 30.39 13.76 -4.44
N GLY A 222 29.21 14.16 -3.95
CA GLY A 222 28.09 14.58 -4.79
C GLY A 222 27.50 13.46 -5.66
N ARG A 223 27.54 12.19 -5.23
CA ARG A 223 27.08 11.05 -6.04
C ARG A 223 25.78 10.47 -5.51
N GLY A 224 24.89 10.08 -6.41
CA GLY A 224 23.68 9.33 -6.11
C GLY A 224 23.52 8.09 -6.99
N VAL A 225 22.60 7.22 -6.58
CA VAL A 225 22.25 6.01 -7.33
C VAL A 225 20.77 5.68 -7.14
N ILE A 226 20.16 5.27 -8.25
CA ILE A 226 18.89 4.54 -8.29
C ILE A 226 19.06 3.31 -9.17
N LYS A 227 18.10 2.41 -9.14
CA LYS A 227 18.04 1.26 -10.05
C LYS A 227 16.77 1.33 -10.88
N LEU A 228 16.92 1.20 -12.19
CA LEU A 228 15.85 1.18 -13.18
C LEU A 228 16.13 0.05 -14.18
N HIS A 229 15.14 -0.79 -14.46
CA HIS A 229 15.22 -1.94 -15.36
C HIS A 229 16.37 -2.89 -15.04
N GLY A 230 16.59 -3.15 -13.74
CA GLY A 230 17.72 -3.96 -13.27
C GLY A 230 19.10 -3.32 -13.44
N ARG A 231 19.19 -2.05 -13.84
CA ARG A 231 20.44 -1.33 -14.13
C ARG A 231 20.64 -0.17 -13.16
N LEU A 232 21.88 0.02 -12.70
CA LEU A 232 22.24 1.13 -11.82
C LEU A 232 22.38 2.42 -12.64
N ALA A 233 21.59 3.43 -12.30
CA ALA A 233 21.73 4.78 -12.83
C ALA A 233 22.48 5.64 -11.81
N ARG A 234 23.68 6.09 -12.19
CA ARG A 234 24.45 7.06 -11.41
C ARG A 234 23.83 8.44 -11.60
N MET A 235 23.64 9.16 -10.51
CA MET A 235 22.96 10.45 -10.51
C MET A 235 23.80 11.52 -9.82
N GLU A 236 23.60 12.78 -10.20
CA GLU A 236 24.10 13.93 -9.46
C GLU A 236 23.17 14.22 -8.28
N VAL A 237 23.75 14.51 -7.11
CA VAL A 237 22.96 14.87 -5.93
C VAL A 237 23.01 16.37 -5.66
N SER A 238 21.86 16.93 -5.34
CA SER A 238 21.75 18.24 -4.68
C SER A 238 20.98 18.09 -3.36
N TYR A 239 21.31 18.95 -2.40
CA TYR A 239 20.68 18.97 -1.08
C TYR A 239 19.90 20.27 -0.93
N PRO A 240 18.58 20.27 -1.17
CA PRO A 240 17.77 21.49 -1.08
C PRO A 240 17.81 22.06 0.35
N ALA A 241 17.82 23.39 0.45
CA ALA A 241 17.89 24.12 1.72
C ALA A 241 16.58 24.11 2.52
N ALA A 242 15.51 23.52 1.97
CA ALA A 242 14.18 23.53 2.57
C ALA A 242 14.14 22.84 3.94
N ALA A 243 13.28 23.37 4.82
CA ALA A 243 13.19 23.03 6.25
C ALA A 243 12.95 21.55 6.57
N GLY A 244 12.49 20.75 5.61
CA GLY A 244 12.23 19.32 5.76
C GLY A 244 13.45 18.42 5.56
N GLY A 245 14.57 18.89 4.97
CA GLY A 245 15.71 18.05 4.59
C GLY A 245 15.38 16.96 3.55
N GLY A 246 16.40 16.25 3.05
CA GLY A 246 16.27 15.27 1.98
C GLY A 246 17.38 15.43 0.93
N PHE A 247 17.19 14.86 -0.26
CA PHE A 247 18.09 15.05 -1.39
C PHE A 247 17.33 14.96 -2.72
N THR A 248 17.85 15.61 -3.74
CA THR A 248 17.40 15.49 -5.12
C THR A 248 18.49 14.77 -5.91
N LEU A 249 18.12 13.69 -6.59
CA LEU A 249 18.95 13.04 -7.60
C LEU A 249 18.51 13.50 -8.99
N ALA A 250 19.47 13.84 -9.84
CA ALA A 250 19.21 14.26 -11.22
C ALA A 250 20.20 13.61 -12.18
N GLY A 251 19.73 13.24 -13.36
CA GLY A 251 20.54 12.67 -14.44
C GLY A 251 19.69 12.56 -15.69
N ASP A 252 20.17 13.15 -16.79
CA ASP A 252 19.44 13.27 -18.06
C ASP A 252 17.96 13.69 -17.84
N ASP A 253 17.01 12.91 -18.36
CA ASP A 253 15.57 13.16 -18.23
C ASP A 253 14.95 12.53 -16.96
N VAL A 254 15.76 12.04 -16.01
CA VAL A 254 15.30 11.39 -14.78
C VAL A 254 15.65 12.23 -13.56
N LYS A 255 14.64 12.44 -12.71
CA LYS A 255 14.79 13.15 -11.45
C LYS A 255 14.10 12.39 -10.32
N VAL A 256 14.75 12.33 -9.15
CA VAL A 256 14.16 11.79 -7.92
C VAL A 256 14.30 12.81 -6.81
N ASP A 257 13.17 13.37 -6.38
CA ASP A 257 13.11 14.30 -5.24
C ASP A 257 12.69 13.55 -3.98
N VAL A 258 13.59 13.44 -3.00
CA VAL A 258 13.29 12.90 -1.67
C VAL A 258 13.13 14.05 -0.69
N PHE A 259 11.96 14.16 -0.06
CA PHE A 259 11.61 15.25 0.84
C PHE A 259 10.78 14.75 2.03
N ALA A 260 11.01 15.30 3.21
CA ALA A 260 10.16 15.02 4.37
C ALA A 260 9.07 16.09 4.49
N PRO A 261 7.77 15.70 4.51
CA PRO A 261 6.68 16.66 4.70
C PRO A 261 6.67 17.26 6.12
N ASP A 262 7.13 16.51 7.13
CA ASP A 262 7.23 16.97 8.52
C ASP A 262 8.70 17.22 8.93
N ALA A 263 9.02 18.48 9.23
CA ALA A 263 10.37 18.92 9.63
C ALA A 263 10.77 18.50 11.06
N ALA A 264 9.87 17.86 11.81
CA ALA A 264 10.02 17.61 13.24
C ALA A 264 10.27 16.12 13.54
N ALA A 265 11.44 15.59 13.21
CA ALA A 265 11.91 14.34 13.81
C ALA A 265 13.44 14.28 13.84
N THR A 266 13.97 14.14 15.06
CA THR A 266 15.39 13.98 15.41
C THR A 266 15.88 12.53 15.32
N ASP A 267 15.09 11.62 14.75
CA ASP A 267 15.42 10.19 14.63
C ASP A 267 16.37 9.90 13.45
N GLU A 268 17.11 8.78 13.54
CA GLU A 268 18.00 8.30 12.47
C GLU A 268 17.23 7.99 11.18
N SER A 269 15.96 7.61 11.28
CA SER A 269 15.03 7.34 10.17
C SER A 269 13.70 8.05 10.38
N ARG A 270 13.25 8.82 9.40
CA ARG A 270 12.02 9.64 9.47
C ARG A 270 11.14 9.44 8.25
N ARG A 271 9.84 9.65 8.39
CA ARG A 271 8.90 9.59 7.26
C ARG A 271 9.26 10.63 6.19
N ALA A 272 9.24 10.19 4.94
CA ALA A 272 9.55 11.02 3.80
C ALA A 272 8.80 10.51 2.57
N HIS A 273 8.70 11.37 1.56
CA HIS A 273 8.21 11.02 0.25
C HIS A 273 9.35 11.07 -0.76
N ALA A 274 9.30 10.19 -1.76
CA ALA A 274 10.10 10.28 -2.96
C ALA A 274 9.17 10.56 -4.14
N ARG A 275 9.57 11.45 -5.04
CA ARG A 275 8.90 11.68 -6.32
C ARG A 275 9.89 11.37 -7.43
N LEU A 276 9.58 10.38 -8.25
CA LEU A 276 10.26 10.07 -9.50
C LEU A 276 9.58 10.85 -10.63
N THR A 277 10.38 11.53 -11.44
CA THR A 277 9.95 12.18 -12.68
C THR A 277 10.83 11.67 -13.81
N VAL A 278 10.20 11.24 -14.91
CA VAL A 278 10.88 10.80 -16.14
C VAL A 278 10.30 11.59 -17.31
N GLY A 279 11.13 12.44 -17.92
CA GLY A 279 10.72 13.35 -18.99
C GLY A 279 9.62 14.33 -18.53
N THR A 280 8.66 14.59 -19.41
CA THR A 280 7.49 15.45 -19.12
C THR A 280 6.23 14.67 -18.75
N ASP A 281 6.25 13.34 -18.90
CA ASP A 281 5.03 12.55 -19.05
C ASP A 281 4.80 11.57 -17.88
N LEU A 282 5.86 11.20 -17.15
CA LEU A 282 5.76 10.25 -16.03
C LEU A 282 6.19 10.93 -14.72
N GLU A 283 5.25 10.97 -13.78
CA GLU A 283 5.50 11.33 -12.39
C GLU A 283 4.90 10.25 -11.48
N ALA A 284 5.72 9.68 -10.62
CA ALA A 284 5.32 8.68 -9.63
C ALA A 284 5.79 9.10 -8.24
N GLY A 285 4.91 9.01 -7.25
CA GLY A 285 5.19 9.39 -5.87
C GLY A 285 5.12 8.19 -4.94
N TYR A 286 6.02 8.13 -3.95
CA TYR A 286 6.14 7.03 -3.01
C TYR A 286 6.29 7.55 -1.59
N ALA A 287 5.48 7.05 -0.66
CA ALA A 287 5.67 7.27 0.76
C ALA A 287 6.69 6.25 1.31
N GLY A 288 7.51 6.67 2.26
CA GLY A 288 8.53 5.81 2.82
C GLY A 288 9.31 6.48 3.93
N TYR A 289 10.57 6.10 4.04
CA TYR A 289 11.45 6.46 5.12
C TYR A 289 12.78 6.94 4.58
N PHE A 290 13.21 8.10 5.06
CA PHE A 290 14.49 8.69 4.80
C PHE A 290 15.38 8.58 6.03
N SER A 291 16.61 8.12 5.84
CA SER A 291 17.66 8.18 6.86
C SER A 291 18.94 8.71 6.25
N CYS A 292 19.75 9.39 7.05
CA CYS A 292 21.08 9.78 6.60
C CYS A 292 22.09 9.50 7.70
N THR A 293 23.03 8.60 7.42
CA THR A 293 24.10 8.27 8.36
C THR A 293 24.93 9.54 8.60
N ARG A 294 25.07 9.91 9.88
CA ARG A 294 25.95 11.00 10.25
C ARG A 294 27.40 10.63 10.02
#